data_AF-A0A1G1FRG9-F1
#
_entry.id   AF-A0A1G1FRG9-F1
#
_cell.length_a   1.000
_cell.length_b   1.000
_cell.length_c   1.000
_cell.angle_alpha   90.00
_cell.angle_beta   90.00
_cell.angle_gamma   90.00
#
_symmetry.space_group_name_H-M   'P 1'
#
loop_
_entity.id
_entity.type
_entity.pdbx_description
1 polymer ?
#
loop_
_entity_poly.entity_id
_entity_poly.type
_entity_poly.pdbx_seq_one_letter_code
_entity_poly.pdbx_strand_id
1 'polypeptide(L)'
;MYKHHRDQLAVIRAFHEADLPLAVGLEMFRADSQGTLDAWTGGGLSQDRFLAAYKDNWDLPLLLYRDIFLYVREHEIPLIGLNISDSVAAKVAQQGFAALSPAEKKALPPGISCSVDEKYMQFIRRAYADHSRSRTFLNFCEAQMVRDKSMAWHLIAYGKKNPNRTMVVLAGVGHAWKRGVAEQVALESKLTIRSILPYLPGQIDRQNVTIRDADYLLLP
;
A
#
# COMPACT_ATOMS: atom_id res chain seq x y z
N MET A 1 9.29 15.70 6.43
CA MET A 1 8.73 14.43 6.94
C MET A 1 7.19 14.51 7.12
N TYR A 2 6.64 15.51 7.83
CA TYR A 2 5.17 15.65 8.03
C TYR A 2 4.32 16.04 6.80
N LYS A 3 4.93 16.53 5.70
CA LYS A 3 4.17 17.07 4.56
C LYS A 3 3.37 16.00 3.81
N HIS A 4 3.95 14.82 3.59
CA HIS A 4 3.31 13.79 2.75
C HIS A 4 1.98 13.28 3.32
N HIS A 5 1.87 13.14 4.65
CA HIS A 5 0.62 12.71 5.28
C HIS A 5 -0.46 13.78 5.26
N ARG A 6 -0.07 15.06 5.31
CA ARG A 6 -1.01 16.17 5.08
C ARG A 6 -1.53 16.16 3.64
N ASP A 7 -0.65 15.91 2.67
CA ASP A 7 -1.04 15.80 1.26
C ASP A 7 -1.96 14.58 1.04
N GLN A 8 -1.67 13.43 1.68
CA GLN A 8 -2.55 12.25 1.68
C GLN A 8 -3.94 12.56 2.25
N LEU A 9 -4.01 13.25 3.39
CA LEU A 9 -5.28 13.68 3.98
C LEU A 9 -6.02 14.66 3.06
N ALA A 10 -5.32 15.58 2.40
CA ALA A 10 -5.93 16.51 1.46
C ALA A 10 -6.60 15.80 0.27
N VAL A 11 -5.98 14.74 -0.26
CA VAL A 11 -6.59 13.90 -1.30
C VAL A 11 -7.84 13.20 -0.76
N ILE A 12 -7.78 12.59 0.42
CA ILE A 12 -8.95 11.92 1.04
C ILE A 12 -10.11 12.92 1.20
N ARG A 13 -9.82 14.11 1.75
CA ARG A 13 -10.80 15.19 1.92
C ARG A 13 -11.41 15.61 0.60
N ALA A 14 -10.60 15.84 -0.43
CA ALA A 14 -11.10 16.28 -1.74
C ALA A 14 -12.10 15.28 -2.36
N PHE A 15 -11.89 13.97 -2.20
CA PHE A 15 -12.84 12.97 -2.67
C PHE A 15 -14.11 12.92 -1.80
N HIS A 16 -13.96 12.96 -0.47
CA HIS A 16 -15.09 12.92 0.44
C HIS A 16 -15.98 14.17 0.34
N GLU A 17 -15.39 15.37 0.31
CA GLU A 17 -16.10 16.66 0.20
C GLU A 17 -16.75 16.87 -1.18
N ALA A 18 -16.38 16.07 -2.18
CA ALA A 18 -17.06 15.98 -3.47
C ALA A 18 -18.22 14.98 -3.49
N ASP A 19 -18.67 14.50 -2.32
CA ASP A 19 -19.75 13.53 -2.12
C ASP A 19 -19.54 12.21 -2.88
N LEU A 20 -18.28 11.83 -3.13
CA LEU A 20 -17.96 10.54 -3.74
C LEU A 20 -17.99 9.44 -2.68
N PRO A 21 -18.66 8.30 -2.92
CA PRO A 21 -18.56 7.15 -2.04
C PRO A 21 -17.09 6.71 -1.94
N LEU A 22 -16.52 6.82 -0.74
CA LEU A 22 -15.09 6.68 -0.52
C LEU A 22 -14.78 5.52 0.44
N ALA A 23 -13.64 4.88 0.21
CA ALA A 23 -12.92 4.06 1.18
C ALA A 23 -11.43 4.42 1.16
N VAL A 24 -10.71 4.10 2.23
CA VAL A 24 -9.27 4.27 2.30
C VAL A 24 -8.59 2.92 2.47
N GLY A 25 -7.75 2.56 1.50
CA GLY A 25 -6.94 1.35 1.52
C GLY A 25 -5.59 1.59 2.19
N LEU A 26 -5.14 0.65 3.00
CA LEU A 26 -3.97 0.82 3.87
C LEU A 26 -2.94 -0.28 3.60
N GLU A 27 -1.77 0.09 3.08
CA GLU A 27 -0.60 -0.81 3.05
C GLU A 27 -0.17 -1.17 4.49
N MET A 28 -0.30 -0.24 5.42
CA MET A 28 0.13 -0.44 6.80
C MET A 28 -0.77 -1.36 7.62
N PHE A 29 -1.85 -1.91 7.05
CA PHE A 29 -2.68 -2.89 7.72
C PHE A 29 -2.80 -4.15 6.89
N ARG A 30 -2.67 -5.28 7.59
CA ARG A 30 -2.92 -6.60 7.01
C ARG A 30 -4.41 -6.80 6.76
N ALA A 31 -4.76 -7.59 5.75
CA ALA A 31 -6.15 -7.92 5.45
C ALA A 31 -6.85 -8.66 6.61
N ASP A 32 -6.10 -9.40 7.45
CA ASP A 32 -6.63 -10.06 8.65
C ASP A 32 -7.00 -9.10 9.79
N SER A 33 -6.62 -7.82 9.69
CA SER A 33 -6.96 -6.79 10.67
C SER A 33 -8.27 -6.06 10.37
N GLN A 34 -9.04 -6.53 9.37
CA GLN A 34 -10.25 -5.85 8.90
C GLN A 34 -11.29 -5.63 10.01
N GLY A 35 -11.50 -6.60 10.90
CA GLY A 35 -12.45 -6.43 12.01
C GLY A 35 -12.08 -5.29 12.97
N THR A 36 -10.77 -5.04 13.16
CA THR A 36 -10.29 -3.91 13.96
C THR A 36 -10.51 -2.58 13.23
N LEU A 37 -10.28 -2.55 11.91
CA LEU A 37 -10.51 -1.37 11.09
C LEU A 37 -11.99 -1.00 11.04
N ASP A 38 -12.87 -1.98 10.86
CA ASP A 38 -14.32 -1.79 10.87
C ASP A 38 -14.81 -1.27 12.23
N ALA A 39 -14.29 -1.83 13.34
CA ALA A 39 -14.61 -1.37 14.68
C ALA A 39 -14.09 0.05 14.96
N TRP A 40 -12.95 0.44 14.39
CA TRP A 40 -12.43 1.81 14.50
C TRP A 40 -13.33 2.81 13.80
N THR A 41 -13.65 2.58 12.52
CA THR A 41 -14.46 3.51 11.73
C THR A 41 -15.91 3.55 12.18
N GLY A 42 -16.45 2.43 12.68
CA GLY A 42 -17.79 2.37 13.28
C GLY A 42 -17.86 2.88 14.73
N GLY A 43 -16.79 3.47 15.27
CA GLY A 43 -16.77 4.07 16.60
C GLY A 43 -16.72 3.09 17.79
N GLY A 44 -16.76 1.78 17.54
CA GLY A 44 -16.75 0.72 18.55
C GLY A 44 -15.39 0.40 19.18
N LEU A 45 -14.29 0.99 18.68
CA LEU A 45 -12.93 0.79 19.19
C LEU A 45 -12.41 2.04 19.91
N SER A 46 -11.83 1.87 21.11
CA SER A 46 -11.16 2.96 21.81
C SER A 46 -9.85 3.36 21.15
N GLN A 47 -9.38 4.58 21.40
CA GLN A 47 -8.10 5.06 20.87
C GLN A 47 -6.91 4.20 21.30
N ASP A 48 -6.87 3.77 22.56
CA ASP A 48 -5.78 2.93 23.06
C ASP A 48 -5.74 1.55 22.37
N ARG A 49 -6.91 0.96 22.13
CA ARG A 49 -7.01 -0.33 21.42
C ARG A 49 -6.63 -0.19 19.95
N PHE A 50 -7.00 0.92 19.31
CA PHE A 50 -6.57 1.22 17.95
C PHE A 50 -5.06 1.45 17.86
N LEU A 51 -4.47 2.19 18.81
CA LEU A 51 -3.02 2.41 18.88
C LEU A 51 -2.26 1.09 19.04
N ALA A 52 -2.77 0.16 19.86
CA ALA A 52 -2.18 -1.17 19.99
C ALA A 52 -2.22 -1.95 18.67
N ALA A 53 -3.35 -1.95 17.97
CA ALA A 53 -3.48 -2.60 16.68
C ALA A 53 -2.62 -1.96 15.58
N TYR A 54 -2.49 -0.63 15.59
CA TYR A 54 -1.63 0.08 14.67
C TYR A 54 -0.16 -0.31 14.88
N LYS A 55 0.32 -0.36 16.14
CA LYS A 55 1.69 -0.79 16.46
C LYS A 55 1.97 -2.24 16.08
N ASP A 56 0.95 -3.10 16.13
CA ASP A 56 1.05 -4.49 15.70
C ASP A 56 1.14 -4.64 14.17
N ASN A 57 0.75 -3.62 13.40
CA ASN A 57 0.80 -3.65 11.94
C ASN A 57 1.86 -2.73 11.32
N TRP A 58 2.36 -1.70 12.04
CA TRP A 58 3.21 -0.68 11.44
C TRP A 58 4.19 -0.04 12.42
N ASP A 59 5.43 0.15 11.94
CA ASP A 59 6.53 0.68 12.74
C ASP A 59 6.62 2.21 12.75
N LEU A 60 6.03 2.91 11.75
CA LEU A 60 6.12 4.37 11.70
C LEU A 60 5.25 5.02 12.78
N PRO A 61 5.67 6.15 13.39
CA PRO A 61 4.90 6.80 14.44
C PRO A 61 3.46 7.12 14.02
N LEU A 62 2.47 6.68 14.83
CA LEU A 62 1.05 6.97 14.58
C LEU A 62 0.78 8.46 14.38
N LEU A 63 1.55 9.33 15.05
CA LEU A 63 1.39 10.78 14.96
C LEU A 63 1.46 11.30 13.51
N LEU A 64 2.17 10.60 12.62
CA LEU A 64 2.22 10.91 11.19
C LEU A 64 0.86 10.70 10.49
N TYR A 65 0.11 9.69 10.91
CA TYR A 65 -1.18 9.28 10.32
C TYR A 65 -2.40 9.67 11.16
N ARG A 66 -2.17 10.22 12.36
CA ARG A 66 -3.22 10.49 13.36
C ARG A 66 -4.41 11.21 12.75
N ASP A 67 -4.16 12.29 12.02
CA ASP A 67 -5.23 13.12 11.47
C ASP A 67 -6.02 12.41 10.37
N ILE A 68 -5.38 11.49 9.63
CA ILE A 68 -6.07 10.62 8.67
C ILE A 68 -7.02 9.68 9.42
N PHE A 69 -6.53 8.98 10.45
CA PHE A 69 -7.36 8.02 11.19
C PHE A 69 -8.51 8.67 11.96
N LEU A 70 -8.31 9.88 12.48
CA LEU A 70 -9.39 10.64 13.10
C LEU A 70 -10.41 11.09 12.07
N TYR A 71 -9.98 11.61 10.92
CA TYR A 71 -10.87 12.06 9.86
C TYR A 71 -11.76 10.93 9.32
N VAL A 72 -11.17 9.78 8.99
CA VAL A 72 -11.95 8.62 8.50
C VAL A 72 -12.91 8.08 9.54
N ARG A 73 -12.59 8.18 10.84
CA ARG A 73 -13.51 7.80 11.92
C ARG A 73 -14.65 8.79 12.09
N GLU A 74 -14.35 10.08 12.10
CA GLU A 74 -15.35 11.16 12.23
C GLU A 74 -16.40 11.11 11.13
N HIS A 75 -15.99 10.73 9.91
CA HIS A 75 -16.86 10.65 8.74
C HIS A 75 -17.27 9.23 8.36
N GLU A 76 -17.02 8.24 9.23
CA GLU A 76 -17.36 6.82 9.01
C GLU A 76 -16.87 6.26 7.65
N ILE A 77 -15.74 6.79 7.14
CA ILE A 77 -15.12 6.35 5.88
C ILE A 77 -14.43 5.00 6.11
N PRO A 78 -14.82 3.93 5.40
CA PRO A 78 -14.27 2.61 5.65
C PRO A 78 -12.76 2.51 5.38
N LEU A 79 -12.06 1.85 6.30
CA LEU A 79 -10.64 1.51 6.17
C LEU A 79 -10.49 0.06 5.73
N ILE A 80 -9.65 -0.20 4.73
CA ILE A 80 -9.43 -1.54 4.18
C ILE A 80 -7.97 -1.95 4.33
N GLY A 81 -7.71 -3.06 5.02
CA GLY A 81 -6.37 -3.62 5.15
C GLY A 81 -5.97 -4.35 3.86
N LEU A 82 -4.85 -3.98 3.26
CA LEU A 82 -4.44 -4.50 1.95
C LEU A 82 -3.26 -5.47 2.01
N ASN A 83 -2.49 -5.46 3.10
CA ASN A 83 -1.20 -6.13 3.12
C ASN A 83 -1.28 -7.56 3.68
N ILE A 84 -0.14 -8.23 3.65
CA ILE A 84 0.08 -9.56 4.21
C ILE A 84 0.84 -9.47 5.52
N SER A 85 0.91 -10.58 6.26
CA SER A 85 1.75 -10.70 7.45
C SER A 85 3.20 -10.33 7.18
N ASP A 86 3.79 -9.53 8.07
CA ASP A 86 5.21 -9.20 8.05
C ASP A 86 6.09 -10.44 8.19
N SER A 87 5.61 -11.49 8.88
CA SER A 87 6.34 -12.75 8.95
C SER A 87 6.50 -13.40 7.57
N VAL A 88 5.45 -13.36 6.73
CA VAL A 88 5.48 -13.88 5.36
C VAL A 88 6.40 -13.02 4.51
N ALA A 89 6.23 -11.69 4.54
CA ALA A 89 7.08 -10.78 3.77
C ALA A 89 8.56 -10.88 4.16
N ALA A 90 8.87 -10.97 5.46
CA ALA A 90 10.23 -11.12 5.97
C ALA A 90 10.82 -12.48 5.57
N LYS A 91 10.03 -13.56 5.64
CA LYS A 91 10.47 -14.90 5.21
C LYS A 91 10.82 -14.92 3.73
N VAL A 92 10.00 -14.32 2.87
CA VAL A 92 10.33 -14.17 1.43
C VAL A 92 11.58 -13.32 1.24
N ALA A 93 11.70 -12.19 1.93
CA ALA A 93 12.87 -11.32 1.82
C ALA A 93 14.19 -12.00 2.25
N GLN A 94 14.12 -12.96 3.19
CA GLN A 94 15.29 -13.67 3.71
C GLN A 94 15.60 -14.93 2.90
N GLN A 95 14.58 -15.73 2.57
CA GLN A 95 14.72 -17.11 2.10
C GLN A 95 14.14 -17.33 0.69
N GLY A 96 13.52 -16.32 0.10
CA GLY A 96 12.83 -16.39 -1.20
C GLY A 96 11.41 -16.94 -1.10
N PHE A 97 10.63 -16.76 -2.17
CA PHE A 97 9.23 -17.16 -2.24
C PHE A 97 9.04 -18.68 -2.11
N ALA A 98 10.01 -19.46 -2.61
CA ALA A 98 9.99 -20.91 -2.54
C ALA A 98 9.91 -21.45 -1.10
N ALA A 99 10.46 -20.71 -0.12
CA ALA A 99 10.51 -21.08 1.28
C ALA A 99 9.14 -21.03 1.99
N LEU A 100 8.12 -20.41 1.39
CA LEU A 100 6.78 -20.39 1.95
C LEU A 100 6.17 -21.80 1.97
N SER A 101 5.54 -22.13 3.09
CA SER A 101 4.77 -23.35 3.28
C SER A 101 3.54 -23.38 2.36
N PRO A 102 2.94 -24.56 2.12
CA PRO A 102 1.70 -24.66 1.36
C PRO A 102 0.56 -23.83 1.94
N ALA A 103 0.47 -23.73 3.28
CA ALA A 103 -0.54 -22.93 3.97
C ALA A 103 -0.34 -21.42 3.72
N GLU A 104 0.91 -20.93 3.83
CA GLU A 104 1.24 -19.54 3.52
C GLU A 104 0.95 -19.21 2.06
N LYS A 105 1.34 -20.08 1.12
CA LYS A 105 1.07 -19.89 -0.32
C LYS A 105 -0.42 -19.85 -0.63
N LYS A 106 -1.24 -20.65 0.06
CA LYS A 106 -2.70 -20.66 -0.11
C LYS A 106 -3.37 -19.38 0.36
N ALA A 107 -2.74 -18.65 1.29
CA ALA A 107 -3.23 -17.35 1.77
C ALA A 107 -2.79 -16.17 0.88
N LEU A 108 -2.06 -16.43 -0.21
CA LEU A 108 -1.54 -15.43 -1.15
C LEU A 108 -2.24 -15.56 -2.51
N PRO A 109 -2.26 -14.49 -3.33
CA PRO A 109 -2.75 -14.60 -4.70
C PRO A 109 -1.87 -15.56 -5.53
N PRO A 110 -2.46 -16.22 -6.54
CA PRO A 110 -1.72 -17.12 -7.41
C PRO A 110 -0.71 -16.37 -8.30
N GLY A 111 0.25 -17.11 -8.87
CA GLY A 111 1.14 -16.60 -9.91
C GLY A 111 2.16 -15.58 -9.45
N ILE A 112 2.53 -15.54 -8.17
CA ILE A 112 3.60 -14.67 -7.68
C ILE A 112 4.94 -15.15 -8.27
N SER A 113 5.58 -14.27 -9.03
CA SER A 113 6.94 -14.44 -9.54
C SER A 113 7.61 -13.07 -9.68
N CYS A 114 8.93 -13.02 -9.50
CA CYS A 114 9.72 -11.84 -9.86
C CYS A 114 10.01 -11.90 -11.36
N SER A 115 9.10 -11.37 -12.18
CA SER A 115 9.32 -11.14 -13.62
C SER A 115 9.23 -9.65 -13.87
N VAL A 116 10.36 -8.97 -13.70
CA VAL A 116 10.44 -7.52 -13.78
C VAL A 116 11.47 -7.11 -14.81
N ASP A 117 11.15 -6.09 -15.60
CA ASP A 117 12.07 -5.59 -16.63
C ASP A 117 13.27 -4.84 -16.01
N GLU A 118 14.30 -4.61 -16.82
CA GLU A 118 15.54 -3.97 -16.38
C GLU A 118 15.35 -2.56 -15.79
N LYS A 119 14.32 -1.82 -16.20
CA LYS A 119 14.03 -0.47 -15.66
C LYS A 119 13.44 -0.53 -14.26
N TYR A 120 12.49 -1.45 -14.03
CA TYR A 120 11.96 -1.66 -12.68
C TYR A 120 13.03 -2.25 -11.77
N MET A 121 13.89 -3.12 -12.31
CA MET A 121 15.07 -3.64 -11.61
C MET A 121 16.00 -2.52 -11.13
N GLN A 122 16.30 -1.53 -11.98
CA GLN A 122 17.14 -0.39 -11.60
C GLN A 122 16.48 0.48 -10.52
N PHE A 123 15.17 0.65 -10.55
CA PHE A 123 14.44 1.38 -9.50
C PHE A 123 14.43 0.64 -8.17
N ILE A 124 14.06 -0.64 -8.18
CA ILE A 124 14.13 -1.50 -6.98
C ILE A 124 15.55 -1.50 -6.43
N ARG A 125 16.59 -1.48 -7.28
CA ARG A 125 17.99 -1.33 -6.85
C ARG A 125 18.28 0.02 -6.17
N ARG A 126 17.69 1.12 -6.62
CA ARG A 126 17.81 2.43 -5.95
C ARG A 126 17.14 2.42 -4.58
N ALA A 127 15.96 1.80 -4.46
CA ALA A 127 15.31 1.57 -3.16
C ALA A 127 16.09 0.58 -2.27
N TYR A 128 16.84 -0.34 -2.87
CA TYR A 128 17.65 -1.37 -2.21
C TYR A 128 18.98 -0.84 -1.64
N ALA A 129 19.51 0.29 -2.14
CA ALA A 129 20.79 0.83 -1.70
C ALA A 129 20.86 1.11 -0.17
N ASP A 130 19.70 1.26 0.48
CA ASP A 130 19.58 1.47 1.93
C ASP A 130 19.52 0.18 2.78
N HIS A 131 19.45 -1.02 2.19
CA HIS A 131 19.12 -2.28 2.93
C HIS A 131 20.17 -3.42 2.82
N SER A 132 21.40 -3.15 2.39
CA SER A 132 22.38 -4.20 2.07
C SER A 132 23.20 -4.71 3.26
N ARG A 133 22.75 -5.76 3.97
CA ARG A 133 23.68 -6.57 4.79
C ARG A 133 23.53 -8.11 4.71
N SER A 134 22.47 -8.70 4.14
CA SER A 134 22.43 -10.17 3.98
C SER A 134 21.46 -10.76 2.94
N ARG A 135 20.82 -9.95 2.10
CA ARG A 135 19.70 -10.41 1.23
C ARG A 135 20.16 -10.46 -0.24
N THR A 136 19.70 -11.44 -1.01
CA THR A 136 19.86 -11.38 -2.47
C THR A 136 18.87 -10.35 -3.04
N PHE A 137 19.26 -9.68 -4.11
CA PHE A 137 18.35 -8.76 -4.81
C PHE A 137 17.06 -9.47 -5.27
N LEU A 138 17.16 -10.74 -5.67
CA LEU A 138 16.02 -11.55 -6.08
C LEU A 138 15.00 -11.70 -4.95
N ASN A 139 15.44 -12.05 -3.73
CA ASN A 139 14.55 -12.21 -2.59
C ASN A 139 13.86 -10.89 -2.22
N PHE A 140 14.56 -9.75 -2.38
CA PHE A 140 13.96 -8.43 -2.18
C PHE A 140 12.87 -8.15 -3.23
N CYS A 141 13.14 -8.41 -4.51
CA CYS A 141 12.15 -8.29 -5.58
C CYS A 141 10.92 -9.17 -5.30
N GLU A 142 11.13 -10.44 -4.95
CA GLU A 142 10.04 -11.35 -4.61
C GLU A 142 9.21 -10.84 -3.44
N ALA A 143 9.84 -10.28 -2.40
CA ALA A 143 9.12 -9.72 -1.26
C ALA A 143 8.25 -8.50 -1.65
N GLN A 144 8.76 -7.63 -2.52
CA GLN A 144 7.99 -6.50 -3.06
C GLN A 144 6.82 -6.99 -3.91
N MET A 145 7.06 -7.96 -4.81
CA MET A 145 6.03 -8.54 -5.67
C MET A 145 4.93 -9.26 -4.88
N VAL A 146 5.28 -9.95 -3.80
CA VAL A 146 4.27 -10.56 -2.91
C VAL A 146 3.38 -9.49 -2.30
N ARG A 147 3.96 -8.37 -1.81
CA ARG A 147 3.19 -7.26 -1.24
C ARG A 147 2.30 -6.60 -2.31
N ASP A 148 2.85 -6.26 -3.47
CA ASP A 148 2.12 -5.61 -4.56
C ASP A 148 0.95 -6.45 -5.06
N LYS A 149 1.19 -7.74 -5.34
CA LYS A 149 0.13 -8.65 -5.79
C LYS A 149 -0.93 -8.86 -4.72
N SER A 150 -0.54 -8.96 -3.45
CA SER A 150 -1.51 -9.15 -2.37
C SER A 150 -2.38 -7.91 -2.17
N MET A 151 -1.78 -6.71 -2.20
CA MET A 151 -2.54 -5.46 -2.17
C MET A 151 -3.48 -5.36 -3.37
N ALA A 152 -3.00 -5.65 -4.58
CA ALA A 152 -3.85 -5.66 -5.77
C ALA A 152 -5.00 -6.67 -5.66
N TRP A 153 -4.74 -7.86 -5.13
CA TRP A 153 -5.77 -8.89 -4.93
C TRP A 153 -6.88 -8.41 -3.99
N HIS A 154 -6.53 -7.80 -2.86
CA HIS A 154 -7.50 -7.24 -1.93
C HIS A 154 -8.24 -6.03 -2.52
N LEU A 155 -7.56 -5.16 -3.27
CA LEU A 155 -8.17 -4.04 -3.99
C LEU A 155 -9.21 -4.52 -5.01
N ILE A 156 -8.86 -5.52 -5.83
CA ILE A 156 -9.77 -6.11 -6.82
C ILE A 156 -10.98 -6.76 -6.14
N ALA A 157 -10.75 -7.51 -5.06
CA ALA A 157 -11.82 -8.13 -4.30
C ALA A 157 -12.78 -7.08 -3.70
N TYR A 158 -12.24 -5.98 -3.17
CA TYR A 158 -13.04 -4.87 -2.65
C TYR A 158 -13.84 -4.17 -3.76
N GLY A 159 -13.19 -3.85 -4.88
CA GLY A 159 -13.82 -3.16 -6.02
C GLY A 159 -14.96 -3.98 -6.63
N LYS A 160 -14.84 -5.31 -6.69
CA LYS A 160 -15.93 -6.20 -7.13
C LYS A 160 -17.13 -6.15 -6.20
N LYS A 161 -16.91 -6.04 -4.88
CA LYS A 161 -17.97 -5.96 -3.88
C LYS A 161 -18.58 -4.55 -3.77
N ASN A 162 -17.84 -3.52 -4.18
CA ASN A 162 -18.20 -2.11 -4.03
C ASN A 162 -18.00 -1.34 -5.35
N PRO A 163 -18.71 -1.69 -6.44
CA PRO A 163 -18.42 -1.16 -7.78
C PRO A 163 -18.60 0.36 -7.93
N ASN A 164 -19.39 0.98 -7.06
CA ASN A 164 -19.67 2.42 -7.09
C ASN A 164 -18.82 3.23 -6.10
N ARG A 165 -17.80 2.61 -5.50
CA ARG A 165 -16.98 3.24 -4.47
C ARG A 165 -15.56 3.47 -4.97
N THR A 166 -15.06 4.69 -4.79
CA THR A 166 -13.66 5.02 -5.02
C THR A 166 -12.84 4.63 -3.80
N MET A 167 -11.62 4.15 -4.02
CA MET A 167 -10.66 3.92 -2.96
C MET A 167 -9.42 4.79 -3.13
N VAL A 168 -9.04 5.53 -2.09
CA VAL A 168 -7.73 6.17 -1.99
C VAL A 168 -6.81 5.22 -1.23
N VAL A 169 -5.71 4.80 -1.86
CA VAL A 169 -4.75 3.86 -1.26
C VAL A 169 -3.55 4.60 -0.71
N LEU A 170 -3.26 4.38 0.57
CA LEU A 170 -2.05 4.88 1.23
C LEU A 170 -1.00 3.79 1.22
N ALA A 171 0.04 4.02 0.41
CA ALA A 171 1.16 3.11 0.25
C ALA A 171 2.49 3.88 0.27
N GLY A 172 3.56 3.17 0.61
CA GLY A 172 4.93 3.59 0.41
C GLY A 172 5.20 3.85 -1.06
N VAL A 173 6.16 4.73 -1.32
CA VAL A 173 6.47 5.18 -2.69
C VAL A 173 6.65 4.01 -3.65
N GLY A 174 7.45 2.99 -3.31
CA GLY A 174 7.73 1.87 -4.23
C GLY A 174 6.47 1.17 -4.74
N HIS A 175 5.46 1.05 -3.90
CA HIS A 175 4.18 0.41 -4.20
C HIS A 175 3.21 1.31 -4.96
N ALA A 176 3.32 2.63 -4.77
CA ALA A 176 2.44 3.63 -5.39
C ALA A 176 2.81 3.97 -6.85
N TRP A 177 3.94 3.49 -7.37
CA TRP A 177 4.31 3.66 -8.77
C TRP A 177 3.37 2.85 -9.67
N LYS A 178 3.24 3.27 -10.94
CA LYS A 178 2.47 2.53 -11.95
C LYS A 178 2.89 1.07 -12.10
N ARG A 179 4.15 0.75 -11.79
CA ARG A 179 4.75 -0.60 -11.84
C ARG A 179 4.65 -1.40 -10.54
N GLY A 180 4.17 -0.79 -9.46
CA GLY A 180 3.88 -1.48 -8.20
C GLY A 180 2.48 -2.09 -8.25
N VAL A 181 1.67 -1.77 -7.25
CA VAL A 181 0.30 -2.26 -7.11
C VAL A 181 -0.56 -2.01 -8.36
N ALA A 182 -0.39 -0.85 -9.00
CA ALA A 182 -1.21 -0.45 -10.15
C ALA A 182 -1.06 -1.39 -11.35
N GLU A 183 0.15 -1.89 -11.63
CA GLU A 183 0.40 -2.86 -12.71
C GLU A 183 -0.29 -4.19 -12.39
N GLN A 184 -0.18 -4.66 -11.15
CA GLN A 184 -0.81 -5.91 -10.73
C GLN A 184 -2.35 -5.83 -10.82
N VAL A 185 -2.93 -4.67 -10.47
CA VAL A 185 -4.38 -4.42 -10.65
C VAL A 185 -4.77 -4.44 -12.13
N ALA A 186 -3.96 -3.83 -13.00
CA ALA A 186 -4.24 -3.75 -14.44
C ALA A 186 -4.12 -5.11 -15.15
N LEU A 187 -3.26 -6.00 -14.67
CA LEU A 187 -3.11 -7.36 -15.21
C LEU A 187 -4.31 -8.26 -14.89
N GLU A 188 -4.98 -8.04 -13.76
CA GLU A 188 -6.01 -8.95 -13.24
C GLU A 188 -7.42 -8.34 -13.20
N SER A 189 -7.59 -7.07 -13.60
CA SER A 189 -8.88 -6.38 -13.54
C SER A 189 -9.05 -5.26 -14.57
N LYS A 190 -10.27 -4.76 -14.68
CA LYS A 190 -10.62 -3.57 -15.47
C LYS A 190 -10.76 -2.30 -14.60
N LEU A 191 -10.31 -2.36 -13.35
CA LEU A 191 -10.39 -1.19 -12.46
C LEU A 191 -9.52 -0.07 -13.01
N THR A 192 -10.05 1.14 -12.99
CA THR A 192 -9.26 2.33 -13.33
C THR A 192 -8.46 2.73 -12.10
N ILE A 193 -7.13 2.71 -12.23
CA ILE A 193 -6.21 3.17 -11.18
C ILE A 193 -5.45 4.41 -11.65
N ARG A 194 -5.15 5.30 -10.70
CA ARG A 194 -4.31 6.47 -10.90
C ARG A 194 -3.23 6.51 -9.84
N SER A 195 -1.98 6.66 -10.27
CA SER A 195 -0.81 6.71 -9.39
C SER A 195 -0.47 8.17 -9.07
N ILE A 196 -0.40 8.50 -7.78
CA ILE A 196 -0.05 9.83 -7.29
C ILE A 196 1.23 9.70 -6.46
N LEU A 197 2.30 10.39 -6.86
CA LEU A 197 3.57 10.36 -6.12
C LEU A 197 3.84 11.69 -5.43
N PRO A 198 4.49 11.68 -4.24
CA PRO A 198 4.96 12.90 -3.59
C PRO A 198 6.22 13.45 -4.28
N TYR A 199 6.40 14.76 -4.27
CA TYR A 199 7.69 15.36 -4.62
C TYR A 199 8.75 15.04 -3.54
N LEU A 200 9.83 14.39 -3.98
CA LEU A 200 11.03 14.10 -3.19
C LEU A 200 12.25 14.62 -3.96
N PRO A 201 12.91 15.71 -3.51
CA PRO A 201 14.05 16.29 -4.22
C PRO A 201 15.14 15.26 -4.54
N GLY A 202 15.55 15.17 -5.82
CA GLY A 202 16.63 14.28 -6.27
C GLY A 202 16.24 12.81 -6.39
N GLN A 203 14.98 12.44 -6.08
CA GLN A 203 14.47 11.08 -6.20
C GLN A 203 13.18 11.02 -7.04
N ILE A 204 12.18 11.80 -6.64
CA ILE A 204 10.86 11.90 -7.28
C ILE A 204 10.60 13.37 -7.56
N ASP A 205 11.11 13.86 -8.69
CA ASP A 205 10.99 15.25 -9.08
C ASP A 205 10.61 15.37 -10.56
N ARG A 206 10.48 16.61 -11.04
CA ARG A 206 10.07 16.91 -12.42
C ARG A 206 11.06 16.41 -13.48
N GLN A 207 12.31 16.13 -13.10
CA GLN A 207 13.36 15.66 -14.02
C GLN A 207 13.43 14.13 -14.05
N ASN A 208 13.09 13.48 -12.93
CA ASN A 208 13.30 12.06 -12.72
C ASN A 208 12.04 11.20 -12.82
N VAL A 209 10.85 11.80 -12.86
CA VAL A 209 9.55 11.11 -12.96
C VAL A 209 8.89 11.41 -14.29
N THR A 210 8.40 10.37 -14.95
CA THR A 210 7.70 10.45 -16.23
C THR A 210 6.25 9.97 -16.12
N ILE A 211 5.46 10.18 -17.18
CA ILE A 211 4.09 9.66 -17.28
C ILE A 211 4.00 8.11 -17.20
N ARG A 212 5.13 7.41 -17.36
CA ARG A 212 5.21 5.96 -17.22
C ARG A 212 5.32 5.52 -15.75
N ASP A 213 5.69 6.44 -14.87
CA ASP A 213 5.97 6.18 -13.46
C ASP A 213 4.77 6.54 -12.58
N ALA A 214 4.08 7.64 -12.91
CA ALA A 214 2.89 8.12 -12.20
C ALA A 214 1.91 8.88 -13.13
N ASP A 215 0.69 9.11 -12.67
CA ASP A 215 -0.29 9.99 -13.32
C ASP A 215 -0.18 11.43 -12.80
N TYR A 216 0.17 11.58 -11.52
CA TYR A 216 0.30 12.88 -10.87
C TYR A 216 1.53 12.93 -9.96
N LEU A 217 2.14 14.12 -9.89
CA LEU A 217 3.20 14.46 -8.95
C LEU A 217 2.73 15.59 -8.04
N LEU A 218 2.66 15.34 -6.73
CA LEU A 218 2.28 16.33 -5.73
C LEU A 218 3.47 17.23 -5.41
N LEU A 219 3.42 18.44 -5.94
CA LEU A 219 4.45 19.46 -5.74
C LEU A 219 4.35 20.08 -4.34
N PRO A 220 5.46 20.62 -3.82
CA PRO A 220 5.50 21.24 -2.50
C PRO A 220 4.56 22.44 -2.37
#